data_AF-A0AAU5R2G4-F1
#
_entry.id   AF-A0AAU5R2G4-F1
#
_cell.length_a   1.000
_cell.length_b   1.000
_cell.length_c   1.000
_cell.angle_alpha   90.00
_cell.angle_beta   90.00
_cell.angle_gamma   90.00
#
_symmetry.space_group_name_H-M   'P 1'
#
loop_
_entity.id
_entity.type
_entity.pdbx_description
1 polymer ?
#
loop_
_entity_poly.entity_id
_entity_poly.type
_entity_poly.pdbx_seq_one_letter_code
_entity_poly.pdbx_strand_id
1 'polypeptide(L)'
;MTYRRAAIPALAGGLLLTALLWWAGASVNALHLAGTTEVLGGRAAAELEHWLAPWSYDAPASLRYNAEATGGAGGAAATDGSRYLSLYATSMQIRFGVLFAVFMPGALLLVRRLPPVRGRTTAAFLAVWAWGLVAGMLAATVSAPWQIASRGHGSYRFLPQLAGSSSSGQQITVFAALVAAAATVLAARITTKGAGPLPLRQVPARAARLAATVGTAVVALSLLVLSYQPVAASIQTVSLSGRLLAEPGEFLRTWLLLGGWAGPAGAPLGTWLLYRVADALLLAVVWWSLRKLPVLLAPATVPAMAAGAVCATVIGLLARQLLQMALTGADSGMRWGLVQLSGGLGGGVPAALTWGLVAGLLTALTLRLAGGGAEADDAPAPALPDPPATAPAPPTALPDRSAG
;
A
#
# COMPACT_ATOMS: atom_id res chain seq x y z
N MET A 1 -7.73 -19.88 -8.54
CA MET A 1 -7.58 -19.47 -9.95
C MET A 1 -6.22 -19.95 -10.47
N THR A 2 -6.13 -20.45 -11.70
CA THR A 2 -4.84 -20.86 -12.30
C THR A 2 -3.97 -19.63 -12.61
N TYR A 3 -2.64 -19.78 -12.56
CA TYR A 3 -1.71 -18.68 -12.83
C TYR A 3 -1.97 -18.01 -14.19
N ARG A 4 -2.19 -18.82 -15.24
CA ARG A 4 -2.46 -18.33 -16.60
C ARG A 4 -3.68 -17.39 -16.67
N ARG A 5 -4.77 -17.72 -15.96
CA ARG A 5 -5.99 -16.90 -15.96
C ARG A 5 -5.82 -15.59 -15.19
N ALA A 6 -4.96 -15.57 -14.17
CA ALA A 6 -4.67 -14.38 -13.37
C ALA A 6 -3.56 -13.49 -13.98
N ALA A 7 -2.69 -14.05 -14.83
CA ALA A 7 -1.63 -13.31 -15.50
C ALA A 7 -2.17 -12.28 -16.50
N ILE A 8 -3.16 -12.65 -17.32
CA ILE A 8 -3.78 -11.75 -18.31
C ILE A 8 -4.32 -10.46 -17.68
N PRO A 9 -5.19 -10.49 -16.64
CA PRO A 9 -5.69 -9.26 -16.03
C PRO A 9 -4.62 -8.45 -15.29
N ALA A 10 -3.62 -9.12 -14.70
CA ALA A 10 -2.50 -8.44 -14.04
C ALA A 10 -1.60 -7.71 -15.05
N LEU A 11 -1.30 -8.33 -16.19
CA LEU A 11 -0.56 -7.72 -17.30
C LEU A 11 -1.33 -6.54 -17.89
N ALA A 12 -2.62 -6.72 -18.20
CA ALA A 12 -3.47 -5.66 -18.73
C ALA A 12 -3.52 -4.44 -17.80
N GLY A 13 -3.69 -4.67 -16.49
CA GLY A 13 -3.65 -3.61 -15.48
C GLY A 13 -2.30 -2.92 -15.38
N GLY A 14 -1.21 -3.69 -15.40
CA GLY A 14 0.15 -3.14 -15.32
C GLY A 14 0.50 -2.28 -16.53
N LEU A 15 0.17 -2.75 -17.74
CA LEU A 15 0.32 -1.97 -18.96
C LEU A 15 -0.54 -0.71 -18.92
N LEU A 16 -1.81 -0.82 -18.50
CA LEU A 16 -2.70 0.33 -18.43
C LEU A 16 -2.23 1.37 -17.40
N LEU A 17 -1.82 0.95 -16.21
CA LEU A 17 -1.29 1.85 -15.17
C LEU A 17 -0.05 2.59 -15.68
N THR A 18 0.88 1.86 -16.29
CA THR A 18 2.11 2.42 -16.85
C THR A 18 1.80 3.39 -17.99
N ALA A 19 0.90 3.02 -18.90
CA ALA A 19 0.49 3.85 -20.02
C ALA A 19 -0.23 5.12 -19.58
N LEU A 20 -1.14 5.03 -18.59
CA LEU A 20 -1.84 6.20 -18.04
C LEU A 20 -0.89 7.18 -17.37
N LEU A 21 0.07 6.69 -16.57
CA LEU A 21 1.05 7.56 -15.92
C LEU A 21 2.06 8.13 -16.92
N TRP A 22 2.43 7.37 -17.93
CA TRP A 22 3.27 7.86 -19.03
C TRP A 22 2.56 8.96 -19.83
N TRP A 23 1.30 8.73 -20.18
CA TRP A 23 0.46 9.70 -20.88
C TRP A 23 0.22 10.96 -20.03
N ALA A 24 -0.03 10.79 -18.73
CA ALA A 24 -0.15 11.89 -17.78
C ALA A 24 1.12 12.75 -17.75
N GLY A 25 2.30 12.14 -17.68
CA GLY A 25 3.58 12.84 -17.77
C GLY A 25 3.79 13.58 -19.10
N ALA A 26 3.45 12.94 -20.23
CA ALA A 26 3.54 13.57 -21.54
C ALA A 26 2.58 14.77 -21.70
N SER A 27 1.49 14.82 -20.94
CA SER A 27 0.50 15.88 -20.98
C SER A 27 0.96 17.19 -20.33
N VAL A 28 2.12 17.22 -19.66
CA VAL A 28 2.68 18.45 -19.06
C VAL A 28 2.87 19.53 -20.12
N ASN A 29 3.38 19.19 -21.31
CA ASN A 29 3.58 20.16 -22.38
C ASN A 29 2.25 20.76 -22.86
N ALA A 30 1.14 20.02 -22.75
CA ALA A 30 -0.18 20.51 -23.12
C ALA A 30 -0.64 21.69 -22.23
N LEU A 31 -0.17 21.73 -20.98
CA LEU A 31 -0.46 22.81 -20.03
C LEU A 31 0.25 24.12 -20.39
N HIS A 32 1.31 24.08 -21.20
CA HIS A 32 2.05 25.25 -21.63
C HIS A 32 1.58 25.84 -22.98
N LEU A 33 0.58 25.23 -23.65
CA LEU A 33 0.02 25.82 -24.87
C LEU A 33 -0.70 27.15 -24.55
N ALA A 34 -0.63 28.07 -25.51
CA ALA A 34 -1.35 29.34 -25.46
C ALA A 34 -2.86 29.07 -25.36
N GLY A 35 -3.52 29.64 -24.34
CA GLY A 35 -4.94 29.48 -24.06
C GLY A 35 -5.27 28.46 -22.96
N THR A 36 -4.37 27.53 -22.60
CA THR A 36 -4.66 26.53 -21.55
C THR A 36 -4.80 27.18 -20.17
N THR A 37 -3.95 28.17 -19.87
CA THR A 37 -4.01 28.99 -18.65
C THR A 37 -5.20 29.94 -18.62
N GLU A 38 -5.73 30.34 -19.79
CA GLU A 38 -6.95 31.16 -19.90
C GLU A 38 -8.21 30.34 -19.65
N VAL A 39 -8.24 29.07 -20.10
CA VAL A 39 -9.39 28.17 -19.95
C VAL A 39 -9.44 27.50 -18.57
N LEU A 40 -8.31 26.98 -18.07
CA LEU A 40 -8.25 26.32 -16.75
C LEU A 40 -8.00 27.30 -15.59
N GLY A 41 -7.48 28.49 -15.89
CA GLY A 41 -6.92 29.40 -14.90
C GLY A 41 -5.49 29.03 -14.51
N GLY A 42 -4.61 30.02 -14.36
CA GLY A 42 -3.18 29.81 -14.10
C GLY A 42 -2.88 28.98 -12.83
N ARG A 43 -3.73 29.08 -11.79
CA ARG A 43 -3.57 28.32 -10.55
C ARG A 43 -3.83 26.82 -10.75
N ALA A 44 -4.91 26.45 -11.44
CA ALA A 44 -5.24 25.05 -11.70
C ALA A 44 -4.24 24.41 -12.66
N ALA A 45 -3.76 25.18 -13.65
CA ALA A 45 -2.69 24.74 -14.55
C ALA A 45 -1.39 24.43 -13.77
N ALA A 46 -0.95 25.32 -12.87
CA ALA A 46 0.24 25.10 -12.05
C ALA A 46 0.09 23.90 -11.10
N GLU A 47 -1.11 23.66 -10.59
CA GLU A 47 -1.37 22.52 -9.71
C GLU A 47 -1.42 21.19 -10.46
N LEU A 48 -2.02 21.16 -11.66
CA LEU A 48 -1.94 20.01 -12.56
C LEU A 48 -0.51 19.74 -13.00
N GLU A 49 0.25 20.77 -13.33
CA GLU A 49 1.68 20.65 -13.64
C GLU A 49 2.42 20.00 -12.46
N HIS A 50 2.16 20.44 -11.22
CA HIS A 50 2.76 19.86 -10.02
C HIS A 50 2.46 18.36 -9.86
N TRP A 51 1.28 17.89 -10.25
CA TRP A 51 0.90 16.47 -10.17
C TRP A 51 1.50 15.61 -11.29
N LEU A 52 1.59 16.18 -12.49
CA LEU A 52 1.99 15.48 -13.70
C LEU A 52 3.51 15.50 -13.90
N ALA A 53 4.19 16.57 -13.49
CA ALA A 53 5.64 16.76 -13.64
C ALA A 53 6.48 15.60 -13.06
N PRO A 54 6.13 14.97 -11.92
CA PRO A 54 6.85 13.79 -11.42
C PRO A 54 6.83 12.59 -12.37
N TRP A 55 5.90 12.52 -13.31
CA TRP A 55 5.79 11.42 -14.28
C TRP A 55 6.27 11.82 -15.69
N SER A 56 6.72 13.06 -15.88
CA SER A 56 7.14 13.57 -17.18
C SER A 56 8.55 13.13 -17.58
N TYR A 57 8.70 12.66 -18.81
CA TYR A 57 10.02 12.43 -19.41
C TYR A 57 10.76 13.73 -19.76
N ASP A 58 10.05 14.86 -19.81
CA ASP A 58 10.67 16.16 -20.02
C ASP A 58 11.40 16.60 -18.76
N ALA A 59 12.68 16.93 -18.92
CA ALA A 59 13.47 17.45 -17.82
C ALA A 59 12.97 18.85 -17.40
N PRO A 60 12.94 19.15 -16.08
CA PRO A 60 12.61 20.47 -15.57
C PRO A 60 13.38 21.59 -16.28
N ALA A 61 12.76 22.75 -16.45
CA ALA A 61 13.40 23.90 -17.10
C ALA A 61 14.76 24.25 -16.46
N SER A 62 14.90 24.14 -15.13
CA SER A 62 16.18 24.32 -14.44
C SER A 62 17.29 23.37 -14.90
N LEU A 63 16.95 22.12 -15.26
CA LEU A 63 17.89 21.15 -15.79
C LEU A 63 18.22 21.41 -17.27
N ARG A 64 17.25 21.89 -18.04
CA ARG A 64 17.43 22.29 -19.44
C ARG A 64 18.26 23.57 -19.56
N TYR A 65 17.95 24.61 -18.77
CA TYR A 65 18.71 25.85 -18.70
C TYR A 65 20.13 25.63 -18.16
N ASN A 66 20.35 24.74 -17.21
CA ASN A 66 21.72 24.39 -16.81
C ASN A 66 22.46 23.61 -17.90
N ALA A 67 21.78 22.85 -18.76
CA ALA A 67 22.42 22.23 -19.93
C ALA A 67 22.74 23.27 -21.03
N GLU A 68 21.89 24.29 -21.20
CA GLU A 68 22.01 25.32 -22.24
C GLU A 68 22.92 26.50 -21.86
N ALA A 69 22.82 27.03 -20.63
CA ALA A 69 23.61 28.15 -20.12
C ALA A 69 25.10 27.80 -19.97
N THR A 70 25.42 26.51 -19.80
CA THR A 70 26.79 26.00 -19.76
C THR A 70 27.34 25.66 -21.16
N GLY A 71 26.58 25.97 -22.23
CA GLY A 71 27.03 25.95 -23.63
C GLY A 71 27.95 27.12 -24.01
N GLY A 72 28.31 27.99 -23.06
CA GLY A 72 29.34 29.01 -23.24
C GLY A 72 30.75 28.43 -23.14
N ALA A 73 31.40 28.26 -24.31
CA ALA A 73 32.84 28.07 -24.50
C ALA A 73 33.57 27.11 -23.52
N GLY A 74 33.37 25.80 -23.67
CA GLY A 74 34.24 24.79 -23.06
C GLY A 74 33.68 23.37 -23.14
N GLY A 75 34.39 22.46 -23.83
CA GLY A 75 33.93 21.09 -24.11
C GLY A 75 33.61 20.21 -22.88
N ALA A 76 34.10 20.57 -21.69
CA ALA A 76 33.82 19.85 -20.44
C ALA A 76 32.43 20.17 -19.84
N ALA A 77 31.92 21.38 -20.08
CA ALA A 77 30.68 21.85 -19.45
C ALA A 77 29.42 21.38 -20.20
N ALA A 78 29.52 21.26 -21.54
CA ALA A 78 28.50 20.62 -22.39
C ALA A 78 28.39 19.10 -22.13
N THR A 79 29.50 18.42 -21.82
CA THR A 79 29.50 17.00 -21.46
C THR A 79 28.83 16.72 -20.11
N ASP A 80 28.88 17.66 -19.16
CA ASP A 80 28.22 17.49 -17.86
C ASP A 80 26.69 17.70 -17.96
N GLY A 81 26.22 18.68 -18.74
CA GLY A 81 24.79 18.88 -18.99
C GLY A 81 24.09 17.66 -19.61
N SER A 82 24.72 17.05 -20.63
CA SER A 82 24.22 15.82 -21.25
C SER A 82 24.21 14.62 -20.29
N ARG A 83 25.17 14.54 -19.35
CA ARG A 83 25.22 13.51 -18.30
C ARG A 83 24.08 13.67 -17.28
N TYR A 84 23.73 14.89 -16.89
CA TYR A 84 22.59 15.13 -15.99
C TYR A 84 21.24 14.80 -16.66
N LEU A 85 21.08 15.12 -17.94
CA LEU A 85 19.89 14.75 -18.72
C LEU A 85 19.77 13.24 -18.90
N SER A 86 20.89 12.54 -19.15
CA SER A 86 20.86 11.07 -19.26
C SER A 86 20.51 10.40 -17.93
N LEU A 87 21.02 10.90 -16.80
CA LEU A 87 20.62 10.45 -15.46
C LEU A 87 19.13 10.67 -15.20
N TYR A 88 18.56 11.81 -15.61
CA TYR A 88 17.13 12.06 -15.52
C TYR A 88 16.33 11.06 -16.37
N ALA A 89 16.74 10.82 -17.62
CA ALA A 89 16.10 9.84 -18.49
C ALA A 89 16.16 8.41 -17.91
N THR A 90 17.33 8.00 -17.39
CA THR A 90 17.50 6.72 -16.68
C THR A 90 16.57 6.62 -15.48
N SER A 91 16.42 7.71 -14.71
CA SER A 91 15.50 7.71 -13.57
C SER A 91 14.06 7.43 -13.98
N MET A 92 13.60 7.98 -15.11
CA MET A 92 12.25 7.74 -15.61
C MET A 92 12.07 6.33 -16.15
N GLN A 93 13.07 5.80 -16.87
CA GLN A 93 13.06 4.40 -17.31
C GLN A 93 12.94 3.44 -16.11
N ILE A 94 13.73 3.68 -15.05
CA ILE A 94 13.66 2.90 -13.80
C ILE A 94 12.28 3.05 -13.15
N ARG A 95 11.73 4.27 -13.06
CA ARG A 95 10.42 4.53 -12.45
C ARG A 95 9.32 3.72 -13.14
N PHE A 96 9.20 3.80 -14.46
CA PHE A 96 8.18 3.04 -15.20
C PHE A 96 8.43 1.53 -15.19
N GLY A 97 9.69 1.10 -15.28
CA GLY A 97 10.06 -0.32 -15.18
C GLY A 97 9.70 -0.92 -13.82
N VAL A 98 10.03 -0.23 -12.72
CA VAL A 98 9.71 -0.64 -11.35
C VAL A 98 8.21 -0.61 -11.11
N LEU A 99 7.50 0.42 -11.57
CA LEU A 99 6.04 0.50 -11.47
C LEU A 99 5.39 -0.76 -12.05
N PHE A 100 5.76 -1.14 -13.27
CA PHE A 100 5.27 -2.35 -13.91
C PHE A 100 5.68 -3.61 -13.15
N ALA A 101 6.97 -3.72 -12.80
CA ALA A 101 7.55 -4.89 -12.13
C ALA A 101 7.02 -5.12 -10.71
N VAL A 102 6.54 -4.08 -10.02
CA VAL A 102 5.93 -4.18 -8.68
C VAL A 102 4.41 -4.37 -8.78
N PHE A 103 3.74 -3.66 -9.69
CA PHE A 103 2.29 -3.78 -9.85
C PHE A 103 1.90 -5.17 -10.35
N MET A 104 2.54 -5.67 -11.41
CA MET A 104 2.18 -6.93 -12.06
C MET A 104 2.18 -8.13 -11.09
N PRO A 105 3.25 -8.43 -10.32
CA PRO A 105 3.26 -9.59 -9.44
C PRO A 105 2.29 -9.43 -8.26
N GLY A 106 2.10 -8.22 -7.73
CA GLY A 106 1.13 -8.01 -6.65
C GLY A 106 -0.31 -8.10 -7.13
N ALA A 107 -0.64 -7.53 -8.30
CA ALA A 107 -1.95 -7.72 -8.93
C ALA A 107 -2.21 -9.20 -9.26
N LEU A 108 -1.20 -9.93 -9.75
CA LEU A 108 -1.27 -11.37 -9.98
C LEU A 108 -1.57 -12.14 -8.68
N LEU A 109 -0.85 -11.82 -7.59
CA LEU A 109 -1.07 -12.43 -6.28
C LEU A 109 -2.48 -12.14 -5.77
N LEU A 110 -2.91 -10.87 -5.83
CA LEU A 110 -4.21 -10.43 -5.35
C LEU A 110 -5.36 -11.04 -6.15
N VAL A 111 -5.33 -11.00 -7.48
CA VAL A 111 -6.38 -11.60 -8.33
C VAL A 111 -6.44 -13.11 -8.14
N ARG A 112 -5.29 -13.77 -7.96
CA ARG A 112 -5.25 -15.22 -7.75
C ARG A 112 -5.85 -15.63 -6.40
N ARG A 113 -5.60 -14.85 -5.35
CA ARG A 113 -6.03 -15.12 -3.97
C ARG A 113 -7.42 -14.55 -3.64
N LEU A 114 -7.81 -13.47 -4.29
CA LEU A 114 -9.10 -12.80 -4.23
C LEU A 114 -9.76 -12.78 -5.62
N PRO A 115 -10.08 -13.95 -6.21
CA PRO A 115 -10.76 -13.98 -7.50
C PRO A 115 -12.11 -13.23 -7.38
N PRO A 116 -12.46 -12.37 -8.34
CA PRO A 116 -13.57 -11.43 -8.22
C PRO A 116 -14.95 -12.07 -8.48
N VAL A 117 -15.25 -13.18 -7.80
CA VAL A 117 -16.55 -13.87 -7.80
C VAL A 117 -17.59 -13.08 -6.98
N ARG A 118 -18.90 -13.38 -7.13
CA ARG A 118 -20.00 -12.71 -6.39
C ARG A 118 -19.67 -12.57 -4.90
N GLY A 119 -19.69 -11.34 -4.37
CA GLY A 119 -19.38 -11.00 -2.98
C GLY A 119 -17.92 -10.64 -2.66
N ARG A 120 -16.95 -10.89 -3.57
CA ARG A 120 -15.52 -10.55 -3.37
C ARG A 120 -14.98 -9.50 -4.33
N THR A 121 -15.78 -9.06 -5.29
CA THR A 121 -15.37 -8.12 -6.35
C THR A 121 -14.92 -6.77 -5.79
N THR A 122 -15.63 -6.24 -4.78
CA THR A 122 -15.28 -4.98 -4.13
C THR A 122 -13.96 -5.09 -3.36
N ALA A 123 -13.77 -6.18 -2.62
CA ALA A 123 -12.51 -6.44 -1.91
C ALA A 123 -11.32 -6.60 -2.87
N ALA A 124 -11.50 -7.31 -3.98
CA ALA A 124 -10.48 -7.45 -5.03
C ALA A 124 -10.15 -6.10 -5.68
N PHE A 125 -11.17 -5.30 -6.00
CA PHE A 125 -11.01 -3.97 -6.57
C PHE A 125 -10.24 -3.04 -5.65
N LEU A 126 -10.66 -2.92 -4.39
CA LEU A 126 -10.00 -2.07 -3.41
C LEU A 126 -8.57 -2.52 -3.14
N ALA A 127 -8.30 -3.83 -3.08
CA ALA A 127 -6.96 -4.36 -2.88
C ALA A 127 -6.04 -4.06 -4.07
N VAL A 128 -6.50 -4.26 -5.31
CA VAL A 128 -5.69 -3.95 -6.50
C VAL A 128 -5.46 -2.45 -6.63
N TRP A 129 -6.46 -1.63 -6.29
CA TRP A 129 -6.32 -0.17 -6.27
C TRP A 129 -5.27 0.29 -5.26
N ALA A 130 -5.36 -0.19 -4.02
CA ALA A 130 -4.39 0.11 -2.97
C ALA A 130 -2.97 -0.38 -3.36
N TRP A 131 -2.86 -1.53 -4.02
CA TRP A 131 -1.59 -2.02 -4.52
C TRP A 131 -0.99 -1.13 -5.62
N GLY A 132 -1.82 -0.52 -6.47
CA GLY A 132 -1.38 0.46 -7.46
C GLY A 132 -0.70 1.68 -6.84
N LEU A 133 -1.23 2.17 -5.71
CA LEU A 133 -0.60 3.25 -4.95
C LEU A 133 0.76 2.87 -4.36
N VAL A 134 0.83 1.66 -3.80
CA VAL A 134 2.08 1.10 -3.28
C VAL A 134 3.13 0.95 -4.40
N ALA A 135 2.73 0.47 -5.57
CA ALA A 135 3.61 0.32 -6.71
C ALA A 135 4.15 1.68 -7.20
N GLY A 136 3.30 2.71 -7.29
CA GLY A 136 3.73 4.06 -7.66
C GLY A 136 4.69 4.69 -6.66
N MET A 137 4.41 4.55 -5.36
CA MET A 137 5.30 4.99 -4.29
C MET A 137 6.67 4.29 -4.33
N LEU A 138 6.68 2.96 -4.49
CA LEU A 138 7.93 2.20 -4.59
C LEU A 138 8.72 2.56 -5.85
N ALA A 139 8.04 2.75 -6.98
CA ALA A 139 8.66 3.23 -8.22
C ALA A 139 9.33 4.60 -8.05
N ALA A 140 8.64 5.55 -7.40
CA ALA A 140 9.19 6.87 -7.13
C ALA A 140 10.42 6.83 -6.21
N THR A 141 10.37 5.97 -5.19
CA THR A 141 11.44 5.80 -4.20
C THR A 141 12.67 5.12 -4.81
N VAL A 142 12.47 4.06 -5.60
CA VAL A 142 13.56 3.33 -6.26
C VAL A 142 14.23 4.19 -7.33
N SER A 143 13.49 5.04 -8.05
CA SER A 143 14.09 5.94 -9.05
C SER A 143 14.72 7.20 -8.46
N ALA A 144 14.47 7.51 -7.19
CA ALA A 144 14.90 8.74 -6.53
C ALA A 144 16.42 9.01 -6.59
N PRO A 145 17.31 8.01 -6.42
CA PRO A 145 18.75 8.25 -6.45
C PRO A 145 19.22 8.88 -7.76
N TRP A 146 18.70 8.40 -8.89
CA TRP A 146 19.01 8.94 -10.22
C TRP A 146 18.42 10.33 -10.44
N GLN A 147 17.24 10.63 -9.87
CA GLN A 147 16.65 11.98 -9.92
C GLN A 147 17.40 12.99 -9.05
N ILE A 148 17.98 12.55 -7.95
CA ILE A 148 18.79 13.40 -7.07
C ILE A 148 20.12 13.69 -7.76
N ALA A 149 20.77 12.66 -8.29
CA ALA A 149 22.02 12.78 -9.03
C ALA A 149 21.87 13.66 -10.28
N SER A 150 20.74 13.56 -11.01
CA SER A 150 20.51 14.40 -12.20
C SER A 150 20.45 15.89 -11.88
N ARG A 151 20.12 16.29 -10.65
CA ARG A 151 20.07 17.70 -10.23
C ARG A 151 21.41 18.27 -9.76
N GLY A 152 22.51 17.51 -9.83
CA GLY A 152 23.84 17.99 -9.45
C GLY A 152 24.02 18.29 -7.95
N HIS A 153 23.12 17.82 -7.09
CA HIS A 153 23.21 18.08 -5.65
C HIS A 153 24.10 17.04 -4.95
N GLY A 154 25.13 17.51 -4.25
CA GLY A 154 25.99 16.69 -3.38
C GLY A 154 25.22 16.10 -2.19
N SER A 155 25.74 14.98 -1.67
CA SER A 155 25.15 14.02 -0.71
C SER A 155 24.39 14.58 0.51
N TYR A 156 24.63 15.82 0.93
CA TYR A 156 24.11 16.42 2.16
C TYR A 156 22.59 16.65 2.21
N ARG A 157 21.87 16.52 1.08
CA ARG A 157 20.40 16.66 1.01
C ARG A 157 19.68 15.42 0.46
N PHE A 158 20.39 14.30 0.33
CA PHE A 158 19.86 13.08 -0.30
C PHE A 158 18.61 12.55 0.41
N LEU A 159 18.63 12.47 1.75
CA LEU A 159 17.51 11.94 2.54
C LEU A 159 16.24 12.81 2.45
N PRO A 160 16.28 14.14 2.68
CA PRO A 160 15.13 15.01 2.44
C PRO A 160 14.60 14.99 1.00
N GLN A 161 15.47 14.84 0.00
CA GLN A 161 15.05 14.80 -1.40
C GLN A 161 14.42 13.46 -1.79
N LEU A 162 14.94 12.35 -1.28
CA LEU A 162 14.36 11.02 -1.47
C LEU A 162 12.95 10.99 -0.88
N ALA A 163 12.81 11.57 0.30
CA ALA A 163 11.55 11.83 0.92
C ALA A 163 10.58 12.66 0.05
N GLY A 164 10.98 13.85 -0.37
CA GLY A 164 10.16 14.68 -1.26
C GLY A 164 9.70 13.92 -2.51
N SER A 165 10.60 13.14 -3.12
CA SER A 165 10.30 12.35 -4.32
C SER A 165 9.26 11.24 -4.10
N SER A 166 9.29 10.59 -2.94
CA SER A 166 8.31 9.57 -2.54
C SER A 166 6.90 10.14 -2.36
N SER A 167 6.79 11.40 -1.94
CA SER A 167 5.49 12.08 -1.78
C SER A 167 4.97 12.75 -3.05
N SER A 168 5.85 13.00 -4.04
CA SER A 168 5.50 13.73 -5.27
C SER A 168 4.73 12.87 -6.27
N GLY A 169 3.68 13.40 -6.88
CA GLY A 169 2.94 12.75 -7.98
C GLY A 169 2.03 11.60 -7.54
N GLN A 170 1.73 11.50 -6.23
CA GLN A 170 0.83 10.47 -5.73
C GLN A 170 -0.63 10.71 -6.14
N GLN A 171 -1.06 11.95 -6.31
CA GLN A 171 -2.46 12.28 -6.64
C GLN A 171 -2.86 11.64 -7.98
N ILE A 172 -2.05 11.80 -9.02
CA ILE A 172 -2.33 11.20 -10.33
C ILE A 172 -2.24 9.67 -10.29
N THR A 173 -1.38 9.12 -9.42
CA THR A 173 -1.28 7.67 -9.19
C THR A 173 -2.56 7.11 -8.58
N VAL A 174 -3.24 7.84 -7.68
CA VAL A 174 -4.53 7.42 -7.11
C VAL A 174 -5.55 7.17 -8.21
N PHE A 175 -5.69 8.11 -9.15
CA PHE A 175 -6.66 7.99 -10.24
C PHE A 175 -6.24 6.96 -11.28
N ALA A 176 -4.97 6.95 -11.70
CA ALA A 176 -4.46 5.97 -12.66
C ALA A 176 -4.58 4.54 -12.11
N ALA A 177 -4.26 4.33 -10.82
CA ALA A 177 -4.41 3.05 -10.15
C ALA A 177 -5.87 2.62 -10.02
N LEU A 178 -6.81 3.55 -9.84
CA LEU A 178 -8.24 3.26 -9.78
C LEU A 178 -8.74 2.69 -11.11
N VAL A 179 -8.38 3.35 -12.21
CA VAL A 179 -8.73 2.92 -13.58
C VAL A 179 -8.08 1.57 -13.90
N ALA A 180 -6.79 1.41 -13.57
CA ALA A 180 -6.07 0.15 -13.73
C ALA A 180 -6.73 -0.99 -12.93
N ALA A 181 -7.11 -0.73 -11.67
CA ALA A 181 -7.80 -1.72 -10.84
C ALA A 181 -9.17 -2.12 -11.40
N ALA A 182 -9.94 -1.16 -11.93
CA ALA A 182 -11.21 -1.44 -12.58
C ALA A 182 -11.01 -2.37 -13.78
N ALA A 183 -10.06 -2.05 -14.66
CA ALA A 183 -9.73 -2.88 -15.82
C ALA A 183 -9.24 -4.27 -15.41
N THR A 184 -8.33 -4.38 -14.44
CA THR A 184 -7.84 -5.66 -13.91
C THR A 184 -8.97 -6.52 -13.37
N VAL A 185 -9.87 -5.96 -12.57
CA VAL A 185 -10.97 -6.71 -11.96
C VAL A 185 -12.04 -7.08 -12.98
N LEU A 186 -12.34 -6.22 -13.95
CA LEU A 186 -13.26 -6.54 -15.05
C LEU A 186 -12.70 -7.68 -15.91
N ALA A 187 -11.43 -7.59 -16.32
CA ALA A 187 -10.76 -8.65 -17.05
C ALA A 187 -10.71 -9.96 -16.23
N ALA A 188 -10.40 -9.88 -14.94
CA ALA A 188 -10.40 -11.03 -14.04
C ALA A 188 -11.81 -11.63 -13.84
N ARG A 189 -12.86 -10.82 -13.86
CA ARG A 189 -14.25 -11.30 -13.83
C ARG A 189 -14.60 -12.09 -15.08
N ILE A 190 -14.18 -11.60 -16.24
CA ILE A 190 -14.40 -12.29 -17.51
C ILE A 190 -13.69 -13.65 -17.50
N THR A 191 -12.44 -13.72 -16.98
CA THR A 191 -11.68 -14.98 -16.91
C THR A 191 -12.11 -15.92 -15.79
N THR A 192 -12.95 -15.47 -14.85
CA THR A 192 -13.50 -16.28 -13.74
C THR A 192 -14.95 -16.72 -13.95
N LYS A 193 -15.61 -16.32 -15.04
CA LYS A 193 -16.94 -16.85 -15.40
C LYS A 193 -16.89 -18.38 -15.43
N GLY A 194 -17.77 -19.02 -14.66
CA GLY A 194 -17.84 -20.49 -14.53
C GLY A 194 -16.98 -21.10 -13.41
N ALA A 195 -16.25 -20.31 -12.61
CA ALA A 195 -15.61 -20.83 -11.40
C ALA A 195 -16.66 -21.11 -10.31
N GLY A 196 -16.70 -22.34 -9.81
CA GLY A 196 -17.58 -22.75 -8.71
C GLY A 196 -17.32 -21.98 -7.40
N PRO A 197 -18.20 -22.14 -6.40
CA PRO A 197 -18.05 -21.49 -5.10
C PRO A 197 -16.70 -21.85 -4.47
N LEU A 198 -15.99 -20.84 -3.97
CA LEU A 198 -14.69 -21.02 -3.35
C LEU A 198 -14.85 -21.62 -1.96
N PRO A 199 -13.99 -22.57 -1.55
CA PRO A 199 -14.01 -23.09 -0.19
C PRO A 199 -13.76 -21.96 0.81
N LEU A 200 -14.73 -21.72 1.68
CA LEU A 200 -14.59 -20.84 2.83
C LEU A 200 -14.03 -21.67 3.98
N ARG A 201 -12.78 -21.45 4.36
CA ARG A 201 -12.27 -22.04 5.60
C ARG A 201 -12.89 -21.30 6.78
N GLN A 202 -13.55 -22.04 7.66
CA GLN A 202 -14.07 -21.47 8.91
C GLN A 202 -12.87 -21.22 9.84
N VAL A 203 -12.52 -19.95 10.02
CA VAL A 203 -11.57 -19.51 11.05
C VAL A 203 -12.40 -19.16 12.28
N PRO A 204 -12.05 -19.65 13.48
CA PRO A 204 -12.79 -19.34 14.69
C PRO A 204 -12.85 -17.83 14.89
N ALA A 205 -14.07 -17.30 15.07
CA ALA A 205 -14.32 -15.87 15.06
C ALA A 205 -13.57 -15.11 16.17
N ARG A 206 -13.25 -15.77 17.29
CA ARG A 206 -12.47 -15.21 18.39
C ARG A 206 -11.00 -14.98 17.99
N ALA A 207 -10.35 -15.98 17.38
CA ALA A 207 -8.97 -15.85 16.90
C ALA A 207 -8.83 -14.77 15.83
N ALA A 208 -9.78 -14.68 14.89
CA ALA A 208 -9.80 -13.64 13.87
C ALA A 208 -9.97 -12.23 14.46
N ARG A 209 -10.78 -12.07 15.51
CA ARG A 209 -10.95 -10.79 16.22
C ARG A 209 -9.67 -10.41 16.97
N LEU A 210 -9.08 -11.34 17.73
CA LEU A 210 -7.84 -11.10 18.47
C LEU A 210 -6.68 -10.69 17.54
N ALA A 211 -6.50 -11.42 16.45
CA ALA A 211 -5.49 -11.10 15.46
C ALA A 211 -5.71 -9.73 14.83
N ALA A 212 -6.95 -9.40 14.47
CA ALA A 212 -7.31 -8.09 13.95
C ALA A 212 -7.04 -6.97 14.97
N THR A 213 -7.38 -7.18 16.25
CA THR A 213 -7.12 -6.18 17.31
C THR A 213 -5.64 -5.93 17.53
N VAL A 214 -4.79 -6.97 17.50
CA VAL A 214 -3.34 -6.82 17.64
C VAL A 214 -2.75 -6.06 16.46
N GLY A 215 -3.13 -6.42 15.23
CA GLY A 215 -2.69 -5.70 14.03
C GLY A 215 -3.13 -4.23 14.04
N THR A 216 -4.36 -3.94 14.47
CA THR A 216 -4.84 -2.55 14.56
C THR A 216 -4.22 -1.76 15.69
N ALA A 217 -3.89 -2.40 16.81
CA ALA A 217 -3.25 -1.72 17.94
C ALA A 217 -1.89 -1.13 17.53
N VAL A 218 -1.15 -1.83 16.65
CA VAL A 218 0.11 -1.33 16.12
C VAL A 218 -0.09 -0.11 15.22
N VAL A 219 -1.10 -0.12 14.35
CA VAL A 219 -1.45 1.04 13.52
C VAL A 219 -1.93 2.20 14.38
N ALA A 220 -2.72 1.94 15.43
CA ALA A 220 -3.18 2.94 16.37
C ALA A 220 -2.03 3.56 17.19
N LEU A 221 -1.09 2.73 17.64
CA LEU A 221 0.10 3.19 18.34
C LEU A 221 0.96 4.06 17.44
N SER A 222 1.17 3.64 16.18
CA SER A 222 1.84 4.44 15.16
C SER A 222 1.16 5.79 14.93
N LEU A 223 -0.16 5.79 14.75
CA LEU A 223 -0.95 7.01 14.62
C LEU A 223 -0.75 7.93 15.82
N LEU A 224 -0.88 7.41 17.04
CA LEU A 224 -0.76 8.20 18.27
C LEU A 224 0.65 8.79 18.43
N VAL A 225 1.68 7.95 18.28
CA VAL A 225 3.08 8.31 18.52
C VAL A 225 3.61 9.24 17.43
N LEU A 226 3.39 8.91 16.15
CA LEU A 226 3.90 9.71 15.03
C LEU A 226 3.07 10.97 14.74
N SER A 227 1.81 11.04 15.21
CA SER A 227 1.02 12.29 15.13
C SER A 227 1.35 13.28 16.25
N TYR A 228 2.12 12.87 17.27
CA TYR A 228 2.44 13.73 18.40
C TYR A 228 3.67 14.59 18.09
N GLN A 229 3.47 15.91 17.96
CA GLN A 229 4.52 16.86 17.57
C GLN A 229 5.77 16.84 18.47
N PRO A 230 5.69 16.66 19.80
CA PRO A 230 6.87 16.50 20.64
C PRO A 230 7.69 15.24 20.31
N VAL A 231 7.05 14.17 19.84
CA VAL A 231 7.73 12.98 19.37
C VAL A 231 8.35 13.21 18.00
N ALA A 232 7.66 13.88 17.09
CA ALA A 232 8.26 14.29 15.82
C ALA A 232 9.46 15.23 16.03
N ALA A 233 9.36 16.17 16.97
CA ALA A 233 10.43 17.07 17.35
C ALA A 233 11.60 16.33 18.04
N SER A 234 11.33 15.38 18.93
CA SER A 234 12.38 14.59 19.57
C SER A 234 13.10 13.68 18.57
N ILE A 235 12.36 13.05 17.66
CA ILE A 235 12.91 12.33 16.50
C ILE A 235 13.74 13.28 15.63
N GLN A 236 13.35 14.55 15.48
CA GLN A 236 14.14 15.56 14.77
C GLN A 236 15.42 16.00 15.49
N THR A 237 15.48 15.91 16.81
CA THR A 237 16.65 16.36 17.61
C THR A 237 17.64 15.26 17.96
N VAL A 238 17.28 13.97 17.78
CA VAL A 238 18.22 12.86 18.02
C VAL A 238 19.26 12.81 16.89
N SER A 239 20.46 13.32 17.14
CA SER A 239 21.60 13.16 16.23
C SER A 239 22.35 11.86 16.55
N LEU A 240 22.38 10.92 15.61
CA LEU A 240 23.18 9.69 15.69
C LEU A 240 24.60 9.85 15.11
N SER A 241 25.01 11.10 14.82
CA SER A 241 26.30 11.46 14.25
C SER A 241 27.46 10.84 15.05
N GLY A 242 28.28 10.02 14.40
CA GLY A 242 29.44 9.36 15.00
C GLY A 242 29.24 7.92 15.49
N ARG A 243 28.05 7.32 15.31
CA ARG A 243 27.80 5.89 15.63
C ARG A 243 27.75 5.02 14.36
N LEU A 244 28.04 3.73 14.49
CA LEU A 244 27.95 2.71 13.41
C LEU A 244 26.57 2.65 12.71
N LEU A 245 25.54 3.27 13.30
CA LEU A 245 24.18 3.37 12.76
C LEU A 245 23.78 4.82 12.38
N ALA A 246 24.73 5.73 12.20
CA ALA A 246 24.43 7.13 11.87
C ALA A 246 23.61 7.28 10.58
N GLU A 247 24.04 6.61 9.51
CA GLU A 247 23.35 6.62 8.21
C GLU A 247 21.99 5.88 8.22
N PRO A 248 21.88 4.61 8.68
CA PRO A 248 20.59 3.92 8.74
C PRO A 248 19.63 4.56 9.76
N GLY A 249 20.15 5.18 10.82
CA GLY A 249 19.38 5.95 11.80
C GLY A 249 18.75 7.20 11.19
N GLU A 250 19.50 7.98 10.42
CA GLU A 250 18.99 9.14 9.69
C GLU A 250 17.98 8.75 8.60
N PHE A 251 18.20 7.61 7.93
CA PHE A 251 17.22 7.07 6.99
C PHE A 251 15.92 6.68 7.69
N LEU A 252 16.00 5.92 8.79
CA LEU A 252 14.82 5.52 9.57
C LEU A 252 14.08 6.73 10.14
N ARG A 253 14.82 7.73 10.63
CA ARG A 253 14.29 9.01 11.13
C ARG A 253 13.52 9.75 10.04
N THR A 254 14.12 9.91 8.87
CA THR A 254 13.49 10.56 7.72
C THR A 254 12.29 9.77 7.22
N TRP A 255 12.40 8.44 7.19
CA TRP A 255 11.33 7.53 6.79
C TRP A 255 10.15 7.53 7.78
N LEU A 256 10.41 7.67 9.09
CA LEU A 256 9.39 7.84 10.12
C LEU A 256 8.74 9.22 10.07
N LEU A 257 9.51 10.27 9.76
CA LEU A 257 8.97 11.62 9.55
C LEU A 257 8.11 11.72 8.28
N LEU A 258 8.43 10.94 7.24
CA LEU A 258 7.61 10.81 6.03
C LEU A 258 6.45 9.85 6.14
N GLY A 259 6.64 8.82 6.96
CA GLY A 259 5.60 7.95 7.45
C GLY A 259 4.79 8.60 8.58
N GLY A 260 5.03 9.88 8.87
CA GLY A 260 4.26 10.65 9.82
C GLY A 260 2.83 10.77 9.31
N TRP A 261 1.89 10.30 10.12
CA TRP A 261 0.49 10.63 9.89
C TRP A 261 0.36 12.14 10.09
N ALA A 262 0.13 12.89 9.01
CA ALA A 262 -0.07 14.33 9.09
C ALA A 262 -1.05 14.64 10.23
N GLY A 263 -0.72 15.57 11.13
CA GLY A 263 -1.47 15.85 12.34
C GLY A 263 -1.73 17.35 12.49
N PRO A 264 -2.86 17.75 13.08
CA PRO A 264 -3.23 19.15 13.25
C PRO A 264 -2.47 19.70 14.46
N ALA A 265 -1.19 20.01 14.28
CA ALA A 265 -0.39 20.67 15.30
C ALA A 265 -0.92 22.10 15.53
N GLY A 266 -1.33 22.40 16.76
CA GLY A 266 -1.77 23.74 17.17
C GLY A 266 -3.18 24.15 16.75
N ALA A 267 -4.01 23.24 16.23
CA ALA A 267 -5.38 23.55 15.85
C ALA A 267 -6.32 23.64 17.09
N PRO A 268 -7.37 24.47 17.04
CA PRO A 268 -8.38 24.55 18.10
C PRO A 268 -9.03 23.18 18.35
N LEU A 269 -9.50 22.96 19.59
CA LEU A 269 -9.93 21.66 20.11
C LEU A 269 -11.01 20.97 19.24
N GLY A 270 -11.90 21.75 18.62
CA GLY A 270 -12.89 21.24 17.66
C GLY A 270 -12.27 20.64 16.41
N THR A 271 -11.33 21.34 15.77
CA THR A 271 -10.59 20.85 14.59
C THR A 271 -9.74 19.63 14.93
N TRP A 272 -9.18 19.58 16.14
CA TRP A 272 -8.46 18.41 16.63
C TRP A 272 -9.36 17.17 16.78
N LEU A 273 -10.56 17.32 17.36
CA LEU A 273 -11.56 16.25 17.48
C LEU A 273 -12.03 15.73 16.11
N LEU A 274 -12.35 16.62 15.18
CA LEU A 274 -12.70 16.29 13.80
C LEU A 274 -11.60 15.47 13.11
N TYR A 275 -10.34 15.83 13.35
CA TYR A 275 -9.20 15.10 12.81
C TYR A 275 -9.09 13.67 13.39
N ARG A 276 -9.39 13.51 14.68
CA ARG A 276 -9.40 12.20 15.36
C ARG A 276 -10.60 11.32 14.95
N VAL A 277 -11.73 11.90 14.55
CA VAL A 277 -12.83 11.13 13.95
C VAL A 277 -12.36 10.45 12.66
N ALA A 278 -11.55 11.12 11.85
CA ALA A 278 -10.98 10.54 10.65
C ALA A 278 -9.93 9.43 10.94
N ASP A 279 -9.17 9.55 12.03
CA ASP A 279 -8.30 8.46 12.53
C ASP A 279 -9.11 7.24 12.98
N ALA A 280 -10.23 7.45 13.66
CA ALA A 280 -11.12 6.37 14.09
C ALA A 280 -11.71 5.62 12.88
N LEU A 281 -12.07 6.34 11.80
CA LEU A 281 -12.52 5.73 10.55
C LEU A 281 -11.42 4.84 9.94
N LEU A 282 -10.18 5.33 9.88
CA LEU A 282 -9.04 4.53 9.41
C LEU A 282 -8.91 3.24 10.23
N LEU A 283 -8.88 3.34 11.55
CA LEU A 283 -8.74 2.19 12.44
C LEU A 283 -9.90 1.20 12.29
N ALA A 284 -11.13 1.70 12.14
CA ALA A 284 -12.31 0.86 11.89
C ALA A 284 -12.20 0.10 10.57
N VAL A 285 -11.77 0.77 9.49
CA VAL A 285 -11.55 0.14 8.17
C VAL A 285 -10.47 -0.92 8.25
N VAL A 286 -9.33 -0.63 8.89
CA VAL A 286 -8.22 -1.58 9.06
C VAL A 286 -8.66 -2.78 9.89
N TRP A 287 -9.33 -2.56 11.01
CA TRP A 287 -9.81 -3.63 11.90
C TRP A 287 -10.80 -4.55 11.19
N TRP A 288 -11.78 -3.95 10.49
CA TRP A 288 -12.76 -4.72 9.74
C TRP A 288 -12.11 -5.55 8.63
N SER A 289 -11.15 -4.97 7.92
CA SER A 289 -10.42 -5.63 6.85
C SER A 289 -9.55 -6.78 7.38
N LEU A 290 -8.75 -6.55 8.42
CA LEU A 290 -7.93 -7.58 9.07
C LEU A 290 -8.77 -8.74 9.61
N ARG A 291 -9.98 -8.46 10.11
CA ARG A 291 -10.92 -9.48 10.56
C ARG A 291 -11.45 -10.34 9.40
N LYS A 292 -11.62 -9.78 8.21
CA LYS A 292 -12.15 -10.47 7.02
C LYS A 292 -11.07 -11.16 6.18
N LEU A 293 -9.85 -10.64 6.20
CA LEU A 293 -8.71 -11.13 5.40
C LEU A 293 -8.44 -12.65 5.54
N PRO A 294 -8.44 -13.24 6.75
CA PRO A 294 -8.21 -14.68 6.92
C PRO A 294 -9.25 -15.55 6.21
N VAL A 295 -10.50 -15.09 6.17
CA VAL A 295 -11.62 -15.77 5.50
C VAL A 295 -11.52 -15.61 3.98
N LEU A 296 -11.01 -14.47 3.51
CA LEU A 296 -10.92 -14.13 2.09
C LEU A 296 -9.71 -14.77 1.39
N LEU A 297 -8.57 -14.94 2.07
CA LEU A 297 -7.26 -15.30 1.49
C LEU A 297 -6.89 -16.80 1.58
N ALA A 298 -7.85 -17.73 1.61
CA ALA A 298 -7.54 -19.14 1.84
C ALA A 298 -6.53 -19.77 0.84
N PRO A 299 -5.42 -20.42 1.30
CA PRO A 299 -4.83 -20.39 2.65
C PRO A 299 -4.02 -19.11 2.93
N ALA A 300 -4.20 -18.55 4.12
CA ALA A 300 -3.56 -17.32 4.60
C ALA A 300 -2.05 -17.52 4.81
N THR A 301 -1.27 -17.23 3.78
CA THR A 301 0.18 -17.17 3.88
C THR A 301 0.60 -15.83 4.49
N VAL A 302 1.71 -15.82 5.24
CA VAL A 302 2.30 -14.58 5.80
C VAL A 302 2.43 -13.46 4.75
N PRO A 303 2.95 -13.68 3.53
CA PRO A 303 3.04 -12.62 2.53
C PRO A 303 1.67 -12.13 2.04
N ALA A 304 0.66 -13.01 1.96
CA ALA A 304 -0.69 -12.61 1.57
C ALA A 304 -1.37 -11.77 2.66
N MET A 305 -1.16 -12.11 3.94
CA MET A 305 -1.64 -11.33 5.07
C MET A 305 -0.95 -9.97 5.16
N ALA A 306 0.37 -9.92 4.94
CA ALA A 306 1.14 -8.68 4.89
C ALA A 306 0.67 -7.76 3.75
N ALA A 307 0.56 -8.28 2.53
CA ALA A 307 0.07 -7.51 1.39
C ALA A 307 -1.39 -7.05 1.59
N GLY A 308 -2.25 -7.90 2.15
CA GLY A 308 -3.64 -7.57 2.46
C GLY A 308 -3.76 -6.48 3.54
N ALA A 309 -2.92 -6.52 4.57
CA ALA A 309 -2.87 -5.50 5.62
C ALA A 309 -2.33 -4.16 5.11
N VAL A 310 -1.33 -4.18 4.21
CA VAL A 310 -0.89 -2.98 3.48
C VAL A 310 -2.04 -2.41 2.66
N CYS A 311 -2.78 -3.24 1.91
CA CYS A 311 -3.93 -2.76 1.16
C CYS A 311 -4.99 -2.15 2.09
N ALA A 312 -5.30 -2.81 3.22
CA ALA A 312 -6.27 -2.33 4.20
C ALA A 312 -5.88 -0.98 4.83
N THR A 313 -4.62 -0.79 5.16
CA THR A 313 -4.11 0.47 5.73
C THR A 313 -4.09 1.59 4.71
N VAL A 314 -3.74 1.32 3.45
CA VAL A 314 -3.85 2.30 2.35
C VAL A 314 -5.30 2.69 2.09
N ILE A 315 -6.24 1.74 2.09
CA ILE A 315 -7.68 2.05 1.95
C ILE A 315 -8.17 2.88 3.15
N GLY A 316 -7.76 2.53 4.37
CA GLY A 316 -8.08 3.30 5.57
C GLY A 316 -7.53 4.73 5.53
N LEU A 317 -6.32 4.91 5.00
CA LEU A 317 -5.71 6.22 4.74
C LEU A 317 -6.54 7.04 3.75
N LEU A 318 -6.93 6.46 2.61
CA LEU A 318 -7.77 7.14 1.63
C LEU A 318 -9.14 7.51 2.21
N ALA A 319 -9.76 6.61 2.98
CA ALA A 319 -11.03 6.88 3.65
C ALA A 319 -10.91 8.05 4.65
N ARG A 320 -9.82 8.09 5.42
CA ARG A 320 -9.47 9.21 6.29
C ARG A 320 -9.30 10.50 5.50
N GLN A 321 -8.56 10.49 4.40
CA GLN A 321 -8.33 11.67 3.57
C GLN A 321 -9.62 12.20 2.94
N LEU A 322 -10.47 11.32 2.42
CA LEU A 322 -11.77 11.69 1.84
C LEU A 322 -12.71 12.27 2.90
N LEU A 323 -12.74 11.70 4.10
CA LEU A 323 -13.52 12.27 5.21
C LEU A 323 -12.97 13.63 5.62
N GLN A 324 -11.65 13.79 5.70
CA GLN A 324 -11.03 15.09 5.99
C GLN A 324 -11.38 16.13 4.93
N MET A 325 -11.35 15.78 3.64
CA MET A 325 -11.78 16.68 2.55
C MET A 325 -13.24 17.05 2.66
N ALA A 326 -14.11 16.11 3.02
CA ALA A 326 -15.54 16.38 3.20
C ALA A 326 -15.79 17.35 4.37
N LEU A 327 -15.06 17.16 5.48
CA LEU A 327 -15.20 17.97 6.68
C LEU A 327 -14.59 19.38 6.51
N THR A 328 -13.42 19.51 5.88
CA THR A 328 -12.76 20.82 5.68
C THR A 328 -13.30 21.57 4.46
N GLY A 329 -13.78 20.85 3.45
CA GLY A 329 -14.42 21.41 2.27
C GLY A 329 -15.79 22.04 2.55
N ALA A 330 -16.48 21.59 3.61
CA ALA A 330 -17.75 22.17 4.05
C ALA A 330 -17.58 23.60 4.60
N ASP A 331 -16.52 23.87 5.36
CA ASP A 331 -16.27 25.18 5.98
C ASP A 331 -15.56 26.17 5.04
N SER A 332 -14.74 25.64 4.11
CA SER A 332 -13.85 26.46 3.25
C SER A 332 -14.48 26.84 1.91
N GLY A 333 -15.70 26.41 1.65
CA GLY A 333 -16.45 26.67 0.42
C GLY A 333 -15.78 26.15 -0.86
N MET A 334 -16.57 26.03 -1.91
CA MET A 334 -16.15 25.70 -3.28
C MET A 334 -15.11 26.67 -3.90
N ARG A 335 -14.58 27.64 -3.11
CA ARG A 335 -13.62 28.68 -3.52
C ARG A 335 -12.23 28.15 -3.85
N TRP A 336 -11.82 27.03 -3.27
CA TRP A 336 -10.46 26.48 -3.48
C TRP A 336 -10.39 25.37 -4.54
N GLY A 337 -11.52 24.97 -5.14
CA GLY A 337 -11.56 23.99 -6.24
C GLY A 337 -11.29 22.54 -5.82
N LEU A 338 -11.84 21.59 -6.58
CA LEU A 338 -11.65 20.14 -6.36
C LEU A 338 -10.17 19.72 -6.46
N VAL A 339 -9.41 20.44 -7.29
CA VAL A 339 -7.99 20.18 -7.53
C VAL A 339 -7.21 20.37 -6.22
N GLN A 340 -7.37 21.52 -5.57
CA GLN A 340 -6.64 21.83 -4.34
C GLN A 340 -7.02 20.97 -3.13
N LEU A 341 -8.28 20.52 -3.07
CA LEU A 341 -8.74 19.57 -2.05
C LEU A 341 -8.11 18.19 -2.22
N SER A 342 -7.87 17.77 -3.46
CA SER A 342 -7.23 16.48 -3.78
C SER A 342 -5.69 16.49 -3.67
N GLY A 343 -5.07 17.66 -3.46
CA GLY A 343 -3.61 17.81 -3.31
C GLY A 343 -3.01 16.97 -2.17
N GLY A 344 -3.80 16.55 -1.18
CA GLY A 344 -3.36 15.65 -0.11
C GLY A 344 -3.52 14.14 -0.38
N LEU A 345 -4.17 13.74 -1.49
CA LEU A 345 -4.45 12.33 -1.77
C LEU A 345 -3.16 11.53 -1.98
N GLY A 346 -3.05 10.40 -1.27
CA GLY A 346 -1.86 9.56 -1.27
C GLY A 346 -0.78 10.00 -0.26
N GLY A 347 -0.89 11.19 0.34
CA GLY A 347 0.02 11.60 1.42
C GLY A 347 0.01 10.59 2.59
N GLY A 348 1.15 9.97 2.91
CA GLY A 348 1.24 8.96 3.98
C GLY A 348 1.17 7.50 3.54
N VAL A 349 1.16 7.19 2.23
CA VAL A 349 1.36 5.81 1.74
C VAL A 349 2.63 5.13 2.29
N PRO A 350 3.80 5.79 2.48
CA PRO A 350 4.94 5.16 3.15
C PRO A 350 4.62 4.68 4.59
N ALA A 351 3.82 5.45 5.33
CA ALA A 351 3.33 5.08 6.66
C ALA A 351 2.44 3.84 6.59
N ALA A 352 1.46 3.88 5.68
CA ALA A 352 0.54 2.78 5.50
C ALA A 352 1.27 1.49 5.09
N LEU A 353 2.29 1.58 4.23
CA LEU A 353 3.10 0.43 3.84
C LEU A 353 3.87 -0.16 5.02
N THR A 354 4.60 0.66 5.78
CA THR A 354 5.39 0.18 6.93
C THR A 354 4.53 -0.43 8.01
N TRP A 355 3.57 0.33 8.52
CA TRP A 355 2.72 -0.10 9.62
C TRP A 355 1.71 -1.16 9.20
N GLY A 356 1.29 -1.16 7.92
CA GLY A 356 0.49 -2.23 7.33
C GLY A 356 1.25 -3.55 7.21
N LEU A 357 2.54 -3.53 6.84
CA LEU A 357 3.39 -4.73 6.85
C LEU A 357 3.51 -5.30 8.27
N VAL A 358 3.86 -4.47 9.25
CA VAL A 358 4.00 -4.91 10.66
C VAL A 358 2.67 -5.45 11.18
N ALA A 359 1.56 -4.74 10.93
CA ALA A 359 0.23 -5.19 11.32
C ALA A 359 -0.13 -6.55 10.71
N GLY A 360 0.16 -6.76 9.41
CA GLY A 360 -0.08 -8.02 8.72
C GLY A 360 0.76 -9.18 9.24
N LEU A 361 2.05 -8.92 9.56
CA LEU A 361 2.93 -9.91 10.19
C LEU A 361 2.42 -10.34 11.57
N LEU A 362 2.07 -9.38 12.43
CA LEU A 362 1.55 -9.66 13.77
C LEU A 362 0.19 -10.37 13.71
N THR A 363 -0.68 -9.98 12.77
CA THR A 363 -1.95 -10.67 12.53
C THR A 363 -1.71 -12.12 12.10
N ALA A 364 -0.74 -12.39 11.22
CA ALA A 364 -0.41 -13.74 10.79
C ALA A 364 0.20 -14.59 11.92
N LEU A 365 1.08 -14.00 12.74
CA LEU A 365 1.69 -14.66 13.89
C LEU A 365 0.65 -15.03 14.95
N THR A 366 -0.23 -14.07 15.30
CA THR A 366 -1.31 -14.30 16.27
C THR A 366 -2.29 -15.37 15.81
N LEU A 367 -2.63 -15.42 14.51
CA LEU A 367 -3.45 -16.50 13.95
C LEU A 367 -2.77 -17.87 14.02
N ARG A 368 -1.45 -17.93 13.81
CA ARG A 368 -0.68 -19.19 13.92
C ARG A 368 -0.64 -19.68 15.37
N LEU A 369 -0.41 -18.77 16.32
CA LEU A 369 -0.38 -19.09 17.75
C LEU A 369 -1.76 -19.52 18.26
N ALA A 370 -2.83 -18.84 17.85
CA ALA A 370 -4.19 -19.19 18.23
C ALA A 370 -4.71 -20.48 17.55
N GLY A 371 -4.19 -20.81 16.35
CA GLY A 371 -4.52 -22.05 15.64
C GLY A 371 -3.80 -23.28 16.19
N GLY A 372 -2.54 -23.14 16.62
CA GLY A 372 -1.76 -24.24 17.21
C GLY A 372 -2.24 -24.68 18.60
N GLY A 373 -2.88 -23.78 19.36
CA GLY A 373 -3.47 -24.13 20.65
C GLY A 373 -4.75 -24.96 20.55
N ALA A 374 -5.54 -24.79 19.47
CA ALA A 374 -6.78 -25.55 19.28
C ALA A 374 -6.52 -27.02 18.90
N GLU A 375 -5.39 -27.31 18.24
CA GLU A 375 -4.98 -28.67 17.87
C GLU A 375 -4.44 -29.46 19.08
N ALA A 376 -4.05 -28.78 20.15
CA ALA A 376 -3.64 -29.38 21.42
C ALA A 376 -4.83 -29.68 22.35
N ASP A 377 -5.94 -28.95 22.23
CA ASP A 377 -7.18 -29.17 22.99
C ASP A 377 -8.06 -30.28 22.37
N ASP A 378 -7.91 -30.57 21.07
CA ASP A 378 -8.58 -31.67 20.37
C ASP A 378 -7.76 -32.98 20.36
N ALA A 379 -6.63 -33.03 21.08
CA ALA A 379 -5.94 -34.29 21.32
C ALA A 379 -6.84 -35.18 22.20
N PRO A 380 -7.28 -36.36 21.73
CA PRO A 380 -8.12 -37.23 22.55
C PRO A 380 -7.38 -37.54 23.84
N ALA A 381 -8.04 -37.33 24.98
CA ALA A 381 -7.53 -37.71 26.28
C ALA A 381 -6.94 -39.13 26.18
N PRO A 382 -5.75 -39.40 26.74
CA PRO A 382 -5.15 -40.72 26.66
C PRO A 382 -6.17 -41.73 27.15
N ALA A 383 -6.58 -42.63 26.26
CA ALA A 383 -7.49 -43.70 26.60
C ALA A 383 -6.90 -44.41 27.82
N LEU A 384 -7.65 -44.41 28.92
CA LEU A 384 -7.35 -45.23 30.08
C LEU A 384 -7.11 -46.66 29.57
N PRO A 385 -6.00 -47.32 29.94
CA PRO A 385 -5.74 -48.68 29.51
C PRO A 385 -6.92 -49.57 29.92
N ASP A 386 -7.46 -50.31 28.95
CA ASP A 386 -8.55 -51.26 29.15
C ASP A 386 -8.22 -52.19 30.33
N PRO A 387 -9.17 -52.44 31.25
CA PRO A 387 -8.98 -53.44 32.28
C PRO A 387 -8.77 -54.83 31.62
N PRO A 388 -7.92 -55.68 32.21
CA PRO A 388 -7.50 -56.93 31.59
C PRO A 388 -8.70 -57.83 31.28
N ALA A 389 -8.69 -58.37 30.06
CA ALA A 389 -9.70 -59.28 29.54
C ALA A 389 -9.98 -60.44 30.52
N THR A 390 -11.21 -60.48 31.01
CA THR A 390 -11.76 -61.65 31.70
C THR A 390 -11.74 -62.85 30.75
N ALA A 391 -11.20 -63.96 31.26
CA ALA A 391 -11.02 -65.24 30.58
C ALA A 391 -12.31 -65.79 29.93
N PRO A 392 -12.21 -66.57 28.84
CA PRO A 392 -13.37 -67.13 28.15
C PRO A 392 -14.10 -68.15 29.04
N ALA A 393 -15.43 -68.05 29.05
CA ALA A 393 -16.32 -68.98 29.73
C ALA A 393 -16.25 -70.39 29.12
N PRO A 394 -16.42 -71.46 29.93
CA PRO A 394 -16.39 -72.84 29.45
C PRO A 394 -17.62 -73.16 28.58
N PRO A 395 -17.49 -74.12 27.65
CA PRO A 395 -18.55 -74.46 26.70
C PRO A 395 -19.75 -75.11 27.41
N THR A 396 -20.93 -74.56 27.16
CA THR A 396 -22.23 -75.15 27.49
C THR A 396 -22.43 -76.45 26.70
N ALA A 397 -22.54 -77.57 27.42
CA ALA A 397 -22.96 -78.85 26.88
C ALA A 397 -24.42 -78.80 26.42
N LEU A 398 -24.68 -79.27 25.19
CA LEU A 398 -26.02 -79.53 24.64
C LEU A 398 -26.67 -80.69 25.40
N PRO A 399 -27.96 -80.61 25.78
CA PRO A 399 -28.70 -81.77 26.24
C PRO A 399 -29.18 -82.61 25.06
N ASP A 400 -28.89 -83.90 25.19
CA ASP A 400 -29.31 -85.03 24.36
C ASP A 400 -30.84 -85.08 24.23
N ARG A 401 -31.35 -85.13 22.99
CA ARG A 401 -32.75 -85.44 22.70
C ARG A 401 -32.87 -86.94 22.49
N SER A 402 -33.31 -87.66 23.53
CA SER A 402 -33.90 -88.98 23.38
C SER A 402 -35.05 -89.18 24.39
N ALA A 403 -36.08 -89.90 23.92
CA ALA A 403 -37.32 -90.35 24.57
C ALA A 403 -38.53 -89.38 24.56
N GLY A 404 -39.56 -89.80 23.80
CA GLY A 404 -40.91 -89.23 23.77
C GLY A 404 -41.57 -89.44 22.42
#